data_AF-A0A523AW52-F1
#
_entry.id   AF-A0A523AW52-F1
#
_cell.length_a   1.000
_cell.length_b   1.000
_cell.length_c   1.000
_cell.angle_alpha   90.00
_cell.angle_beta   90.00
_cell.angle_gamma   90.00
#
_symmetry.space_group_name_H-M   'P 1'
#
loop_
_entity.id
_entity.type
_entity.pdbx_description
1 polymer ?
#
loop_
_entity_poly.entity_id
_entity_poly.type
_entity_poly.pdbx_seq_one_letter_code
_entity_poly.pdbx_strand_id
1 'polypeptide(L)'
;MRPEDLRWLREVLPAPLVEGITGVHLRRSGFLCLSCRGRGFCGKPKCPVLLRAEALARTGKRLSSRIWGSSPPSVFVGRLGYPRVYVGPMLPPYLGDTSLLDTPENWTDKSVEEIVAFRSSLVRGKKRERVEAAKGGSRLVEVLQEMAMGEQPVEAEILLSKRPSSFLTVGEEIPPMGPSAPLRELKISYVKTNRVMERIFYDGDLRAQEAVIELYRSGIPVSKIQRAFSMGIFGLKERRRLVPTRWSITAVDSILSEELVEELKDFD
;
A
#
# COMPACT_ATOMS: atom_id res chain seq x y z
N MET A 1 -4.62 12.55 -21.38
CA MET A 1 -3.49 12.15 -22.25
C MET A 1 -3.90 10.89 -22.98
N ARG A 2 -3.62 10.79 -24.29
CA ARG A 2 -4.15 9.71 -25.13
C ARG A 2 -3.24 8.47 -25.04
N PRO A 3 -3.76 7.25 -25.27
CA PRO A 3 -2.95 6.03 -25.33
C PRO A 3 -1.76 6.10 -26.32
N GLU A 4 -1.81 7.03 -27.28
CA GLU A 4 -0.79 7.27 -28.32
C GLU A 4 0.56 7.74 -27.78
N ASP A 5 0.58 8.46 -26.65
CA ASP A 5 1.77 9.12 -26.10
C ASP A 5 2.83 8.13 -25.56
N LEU A 6 2.54 6.83 -25.63
CA LEU A 6 3.31 5.74 -25.03
C LEU A 6 3.55 4.57 -25.98
N ARG A 7 3.36 4.77 -27.29
CA ARG A 7 3.76 3.77 -28.31
C ARG A 7 5.20 3.30 -28.12
N TRP A 8 6.09 4.21 -27.69
CA TRP A 8 7.49 3.93 -27.40
C TRP A 8 7.69 2.86 -26.30
N LEU A 9 6.75 2.67 -25.35
CA LEU A 9 6.87 1.58 -24.38
C LEU A 9 6.78 0.20 -25.04
N ARG A 10 6.07 0.09 -26.18
CA ARG A 10 6.03 -1.15 -26.98
C ARG A 10 7.32 -1.42 -27.74
N GLU A 11 8.10 -0.37 -27.98
CA GLU A 11 9.41 -0.46 -28.64
C GLU A 11 10.52 -0.83 -27.63
N VAL A 12 10.32 -0.53 -26.35
CA VAL A 12 11.32 -0.75 -25.28
C VAL A 12 11.03 -2.00 -24.42
N LEU A 13 9.77 -2.40 -24.27
CA LEU A 13 9.41 -3.63 -23.55
C LEU A 13 9.11 -4.76 -24.55
N PRO A 14 9.57 -6.00 -24.29
CA PRO A 14 9.24 -7.13 -25.14
C PRO A 14 7.72 -7.34 -25.19
N ALA A 15 7.20 -7.72 -26.36
CA ALA A 15 5.76 -7.81 -26.64
C ALA A 15 4.91 -8.55 -25.56
N PRO A 16 5.36 -9.67 -24.96
CA PRO A 16 4.60 -10.36 -23.91
C PRO A 16 4.40 -9.56 -22.61
N LEU A 17 5.21 -8.53 -22.36
CA LEU A 17 5.08 -7.65 -21.19
C LEU A 17 4.13 -6.48 -21.46
N VAL A 18 4.03 -6.01 -22.70
CA VAL A 18 3.11 -4.93 -23.07
C VAL A 18 1.64 -5.33 -22.80
N GLU A 19 1.29 -6.58 -23.06
CA GLU A 19 -0.06 -7.14 -22.83
C GLU A 19 -0.48 -7.13 -21.34
N GLY A 20 0.49 -7.12 -20.43
CA GLY A 20 0.24 -7.09 -18.99
C GLY A 20 -0.11 -5.70 -18.44
N ILE A 21 0.03 -4.63 -19.25
CA ILE A 21 -0.25 -3.24 -18.87
C ILE A 21 -1.57 -2.79 -19.52
N THR A 22 -2.55 -2.44 -18.70
CA THR A 22 -3.89 -2.04 -19.15
C THR A 22 -3.98 -0.56 -19.51
N GLY A 23 -3.08 0.26 -18.98
CA GLY A 23 -3.04 1.69 -19.29
C GLY A 23 -1.94 2.41 -18.53
N VAL A 24 -1.86 3.73 -18.72
CA VAL A 24 -0.83 4.56 -18.09
C VAL A 24 -1.42 5.88 -17.60
N HIS A 25 -0.93 6.31 -16.44
CA HIS A 25 -1.22 7.62 -15.88
C HIS A 25 0.06 8.47 -15.85
N LEU A 26 0.00 9.70 -16.35
CA LEU A 26 1.10 10.64 -16.25
C LEU A 26 0.79 11.67 -15.15
N ARG A 27 1.74 11.86 -14.23
CA ARG A 27 1.77 13.03 -13.35
C ARG A 27 2.60 14.15 -13.97
N ARG A 28 2.36 15.39 -13.56
CA ARG A 28 3.12 16.55 -14.05
C ARG A 28 4.64 16.36 -13.93
N SER A 29 5.12 15.78 -12.83
CA SER A 29 6.54 15.46 -12.63
C SER A 29 7.09 14.36 -13.57
N GLY A 30 6.24 13.65 -14.30
CA GLY A 30 6.65 12.57 -15.20
C GLY A 30 7.06 13.02 -16.61
N PHE A 31 6.93 14.31 -16.94
CA PHE A 31 7.18 14.80 -18.32
C PHE A 31 8.62 14.53 -18.77
N LEU A 32 9.61 14.77 -17.90
CA LEU A 32 11.02 14.49 -18.20
C LEU A 32 11.29 13.00 -18.48
N CYS A 33 10.59 12.11 -17.78
CA CYS A 33 10.70 10.66 -18.01
C CYS A 33 10.17 10.26 -19.39
N LEU A 34 9.13 10.93 -19.90
CA LEU A 34 8.61 10.68 -21.25
C LEU A 34 9.57 11.15 -22.34
N SER A 35 10.22 12.29 -22.14
CA SER A 35 11.27 12.76 -23.05
C SER A 35 12.49 11.85 -23.00
N CYS A 36 12.82 11.30 -21.82
CA CYS A 36 13.93 10.38 -21.62
C CYS A 36 13.71 9.03 -22.33
N ARG A 37 12.49 8.47 -22.31
CA ARG A 37 12.15 7.14 -22.89
C ARG A 37 13.07 6.00 -22.41
N GLY A 38 13.58 6.09 -21.19
CA GLY A 38 14.49 5.10 -20.63
C GLY A 38 15.96 5.23 -21.04
N ARG A 39 16.36 6.28 -21.77
CA ARG A 39 17.75 6.53 -22.21
C ARG A 39 18.72 6.95 -21.10
N GLY A 40 18.26 7.04 -19.85
CA GLY A 40 19.13 7.34 -18.72
C GLY A 40 19.49 8.82 -18.52
N PHE A 41 18.74 9.77 -19.09
CA PHE A 41 18.99 11.22 -18.89
C PHE A 41 18.94 11.67 -17.42
N CYS A 42 18.36 10.85 -16.53
CA CYS A 42 18.33 11.11 -15.09
C CYS A 42 19.57 10.60 -14.34
N GLY A 43 20.55 9.99 -15.02
CA GLY A 43 21.78 9.46 -14.42
C GLY A 43 21.59 8.26 -13.49
N LYS A 44 20.37 7.73 -13.34
CA LYS A 44 20.09 6.57 -12.50
C LYS A 44 20.62 5.29 -13.16
N PRO A 45 21.20 4.35 -12.39
CA PRO A 45 21.77 3.11 -12.94
C PRO A 45 20.73 2.26 -13.68
N LYS A 46 19.47 2.33 -13.25
CA LYS A 46 18.33 1.68 -13.90
C LYS A 46 17.13 2.62 -13.97
N CYS A 47 16.36 2.54 -15.04
CA CYS A 47 15.20 3.40 -15.25
C CYS A 47 14.01 2.96 -14.35
N PRO A 48 13.55 3.79 -13.39
CA PRO A 48 12.44 3.41 -12.50
C PRO A 48 11.10 3.22 -13.22
N VAL A 49 10.92 3.83 -14.40
CA VAL A 49 9.71 3.64 -15.21
C VAL A 49 9.69 2.26 -15.84
N LEU A 50 10.81 1.82 -16.42
CA LEU A 50 10.93 0.50 -17.04
C LEU A 50 10.84 -0.62 -16.01
N LEU A 51 11.53 -0.49 -14.88
CA LEU A 51 11.45 -1.46 -13.78
C LEU A 51 10.01 -1.68 -13.29
N ARG A 52 9.28 -0.58 -13.07
CA ARG A 52 7.86 -0.65 -12.68
C ARG A 52 6.98 -1.27 -13.77
N ALA A 53 7.23 -0.91 -15.02
CA ALA A 53 6.47 -1.43 -16.14
C ALA A 53 6.65 -2.96 -16.30
N GLU A 54 7.89 -3.44 -16.21
CA GLU A 54 8.21 -4.86 -16.26
C GLU A 54 7.59 -5.64 -15.10
N ALA A 55 7.75 -5.17 -13.87
CA ALA A 55 7.18 -5.83 -12.69
C ALA A 55 5.65 -5.89 -12.76
N LEU A 56 5.01 -4.79 -13.14
CA LEU A 56 3.56 -4.69 -13.27
C LEU A 56 3.01 -5.61 -14.38
N ALA A 57 3.72 -5.67 -15.51
CA ALA A 57 3.37 -6.54 -16.63
C ALA A 57 3.38 -8.02 -16.25
N ARG A 58 4.43 -8.47 -15.54
CA ARG A 58 4.57 -9.85 -15.07
C ARG A 58 3.40 -10.25 -14.16
N THR A 59 3.03 -9.38 -13.22
CA THR A 59 1.88 -9.63 -12.34
C THR A 59 0.57 -9.65 -13.13
N GLY A 60 0.32 -8.63 -13.95
CA GLY A 60 -0.96 -8.46 -14.68
C GLY A 60 -1.33 -9.62 -15.62
N LYS A 61 -0.34 -10.25 -16.24
CA LYS A 61 -0.58 -11.37 -17.18
C LYS A 61 -1.30 -12.56 -16.54
N ARG A 62 -1.07 -12.81 -15.25
CA ARG A 62 -1.56 -13.99 -14.51
C ARG A 62 -2.83 -13.73 -13.70
N LEU A 63 -3.46 -12.55 -13.81
CA LEU A 63 -4.59 -12.18 -12.96
C LEU A 63 -5.95 -12.51 -13.56
N SER A 64 -6.81 -13.05 -12.72
CA SER A 64 -8.25 -13.21 -12.95
C SER A 64 -9.06 -12.24 -12.07
N SER A 65 -10.39 -12.24 -12.17
CA SER A 65 -11.27 -11.51 -11.24
C SER A 65 -11.31 -12.12 -9.84
N ARG A 66 -10.94 -13.40 -9.69
CA ARG A 66 -10.81 -14.09 -8.41
C ARG A 66 -9.34 -14.25 -8.06
N ILE A 67 -8.94 -13.81 -6.87
CA ILE A 67 -7.54 -13.86 -6.44
C ILE A 67 -7.52 -14.47 -5.05
N TRP A 68 -6.64 -15.44 -4.88
CA TRP A 68 -6.39 -16.11 -3.61
C TRP A 68 -4.91 -16.03 -3.30
N GLY A 69 -4.57 -15.65 -2.07
CA GLY A 69 -3.19 -15.58 -1.63
C GLY A 69 -3.04 -15.08 -0.20
N SER A 70 -1.79 -15.06 0.28
CA SER A 70 -1.45 -14.63 1.64
C SER A 70 -1.11 -13.14 1.63
N SER A 71 -1.96 -12.30 2.19
CA SER A 71 -1.67 -10.87 2.36
C SER A 71 -0.64 -10.67 3.48
N PRO A 72 0.37 -9.78 3.36
CA PRO A 72 1.29 -9.42 4.43
C PRO A 72 0.68 -8.45 5.44
N PRO A 73 -0.47 -8.87 5.98
CA PRO A 73 -1.59 -8.03 6.44
C PRO A 73 -1.73 -6.64 5.81
N SER A 74 -1.52 -6.55 4.50
CA SER A 74 -1.43 -5.27 3.81
C SER A 74 -2.81 -4.72 3.44
N VAL A 75 -3.05 -3.47 3.83
CA VAL A 75 -4.25 -2.70 3.48
C VAL A 75 -3.85 -1.33 2.95
N PHE A 76 -4.74 -0.68 2.18
CA PHE A 76 -4.47 0.68 1.70
C PHE A 76 -5.69 1.59 1.86
N VAL A 77 -5.43 2.88 2.03
CA VAL A 77 -6.43 3.96 1.98
C VAL A 77 -5.98 5.02 0.97
N GLY A 78 -6.80 5.22 -0.06
CA GLY A 78 -6.54 6.17 -1.13
C GLY A 78 -6.86 7.63 -0.75
N ARG A 79 -6.18 8.59 -1.37
CA ARG A 79 -6.40 10.04 -1.15
C ARG A 79 -7.51 10.65 -2.02
N LEU A 80 -7.84 10.00 -3.14
CA LEU A 80 -8.74 10.58 -4.13
C LEU A 80 -10.20 10.47 -3.66
N GLY A 81 -10.91 11.60 -3.62
CA GLY A 81 -12.34 11.67 -3.30
C GLY A 81 -12.68 11.97 -1.84
N TYR A 82 -11.70 12.35 -1.01
CA TYR A 82 -11.92 12.70 0.40
C TYR A 82 -13.12 13.65 0.57
N PRO A 83 -14.07 13.39 1.50
CA PRO A 83 -14.03 12.40 2.59
C PRO A 83 -14.56 11.00 2.23
N ARG A 84 -14.77 10.67 0.95
CA ARG A 84 -15.10 9.30 0.48
C ARG A 84 -13.89 8.70 -0.25
N VAL A 85 -13.19 7.80 0.43
CA VAL A 85 -11.90 7.26 0.00
C VAL A 85 -12.04 5.84 -0.51
N TYR A 86 -11.12 5.43 -1.38
CA TYR A 86 -10.98 4.01 -1.73
C TYR A 86 -10.20 3.31 -0.64
N VAL A 87 -10.71 2.18 -0.15
CA VAL A 87 -10.06 1.33 0.85
C VAL A 87 -10.13 -0.13 0.39
N GLY A 88 -9.20 -0.96 0.84
CA GLY A 88 -9.25 -2.39 0.60
C GLY A 88 -7.94 -3.14 0.88
N PRO A 89 -7.97 -4.46 0.70
CA PRO A 89 -6.81 -5.32 0.95
C PRO A 89 -5.81 -5.23 -0.20
N MET A 90 -4.57 -5.59 0.12
CA MET A 90 -3.47 -5.82 -0.80
C MET A 90 -3.02 -7.27 -0.66
N LEU A 91 -3.18 -8.07 -1.71
CA LEU A 91 -2.76 -9.47 -1.70
C LEU A 91 -2.02 -9.86 -2.98
N PRO A 92 -0.98 -10.71 -2.88
CA PRO A 92 -0.40 -11.36 -4.02
C PRO A 92 -1.27 -12.54 -4.49
N PRO A 93 -1.14 -12.99 -5.75
CA PRO A 93 -1.86 -14.15 -6.27
C PRO A 93 -1.16 -15.49 -5.94
N TYR A 94 -0.66 -15.64 -4.71
CA TYR A 94 -0.03 -16.87 -4.22
C TYR A 94 -0.07 -16.95 -2.69
N LEU A 95 0.03 -18.18 -2.16
CA LEU A 95 0.07 -18.48 -0.71
C LEU A 95 1.51 -18.62 -0.22
N GLY A 96 1.73 -18.42 1.08
CA GLY A 96 3.01 -18.61 1.76
C GLY A 96 3.38 -17.44 2.66
N ASP A 97 4.65 -17.38 3.06
CA ASP A 97 5.16 -16.22 3.80
C ASP A 97 5.37 -15.04 2.85
N THR A 98 4.51 -14.04 3.00
CA THR A 98 4.55 -12.82 2.20
C THR A 98 4.98 -11.60 3.00
N SER A 99 5.42 -11.78 4.26
CA SER A 99 5.73 -10.68 5.20
C SER A 99 6.70 -9.65 4.60
N LEU A 100 7.67 -10.13 3.81
CA LEU A 100 8.63 -9.29 3.11
C LEU A 100 8.01 -8.37 2.06
N LEU A 101 6.79 -8.59 1.54
CA LEU A 101 6.26 -7.74 0.47
C LEU A 101 5.81 -6.34 0.94
N ASP A 102 5.65 -6.15 2.25
CA ASP A 102 5.15 -4.90 2.86
C ASP A 102 5.76 -4.62 4.24
N THR A 103 7.01 -5.04 4.45
CA THR A 103 7.81 -4.72 5.65
C THR A 103 9.12 -4.04 5.22
N PRO A 104 9.09 -2.72 4.91
CA PRO A 104 10.26 -1.97 4.44
C PRO A 104 11.48 -2.06 5.36
N GLU A 105 11.28 -2.25 6.66
CA GLU A 105 12.33 -2.44 7.65
C GLU A 105 13.26 -3.62 7.33
N ASN A 106 12.76 -4.61 6.56
CA ASN A 106 13.50 -5.81 6.15
C ASN A 106 14.01 -5.73 4.69
N TRP A 107 14.09 -4.55 4.09
CA TRP A 107 14.53 -4.38 2.69
C TRP A 107 15.95 -3.86 2.52
N THR A 108 16.71 -3.67 3.60
CA THR A 108 18.06 -3.08 3.57
C THR A 108 19.05 -3.87 2.72
N ASP A 109 18.88 -5.20 2.64
CA ASP A 109 19.70 -6.12 1.84
C ASP A 109 19.10 -6.44 0.47
N LYS A 110 17.96 -5.83 0.09
CA LYS A 110 17.23 -6.13 -1.14
C LYS A 110 17.57 -5.16 -2.27
N SER A 111 17.59 -5.68 -3.49
CA SER A 111 17.75 -4.86 -4.69
C SER A 111 16.49 -4.01 -4.95
N VAL A 112 16.67 -2.91 -5.69
CA VAL A 112 15.55 -2.06 -6.13
C VAL A 112 14.56 -2.86 -6.99
N GLU A 113 15.05 -3.82 -7.76
CA GLU A 113 14.21 -4.74 -8.56
C GLU A 113 13.27 -5.56 -7.68
N GLU A 114 13.82 -6.16 -6.62
CA GLU A 114 13.05 -6.95 -5.66
C GLU A 114 12.00 -6.10 -4.98
N ILE A 115 12.36 -4.92 -4.48
CA ILE A 115 11.42 -3.99 -3.83
C ILE A 115 10.29 -3.58 -4.80
N VAL A 116 10.63 -3.27 -6.05
CA VAL A 116 9.64 -2.94 -7.08
C VAL A 116 8.74 -4.15 -7.37
N ALA A 117 9.30 -5.35 -7.45
CA ALA A 117 8.54 -6.59 -7.66
C ALA A 117 7.60 -6.89 -6.49
N PHE A 118 8.06 -6.75 -5.24
CA PHE A 118 7.26 -6.94 -4.03
C PHE A 118 5.99 -6.09 -4.08
N ARG A 119 6.17 -4.78 -4.25
CA ARG A 119 5.07 -3.81 -4.28
C ARG A 119 4.16 -3.94 -5.49
N SER A 120 4.71 -4.35 -6.64
CA SER A 120 3.94 -4.52 -7.87
C SER A 120 3.14 -5.83 -7.88
N SER A 121 3.55 -6.82 -7.09
CA SER A 121 2.85 -8.10 -6.95
C SER A 121 1.53 -8.00 -6.17
N LEU A 122 1.38 -6.97 -5.34
CA LEU A 122 0.23 -6.79 -4.46
C LEU A 122 -0.96 -6.20 -5.21
N VAL A 123 -1.94 -7.06 -5.50
CA VAL A 123 -3.20 -6.69 -6.15
C VAL A 123 -4.14 -6.03 -5.16
N ARG A 124 -4.77 -4.93 -5.58
CA ARG A 124 -5.68 -4.14 -4.75
C ARG A 124 -7.13 -4.33 -5.16
N GLY A 125 -7.92 -4.86 -4.25
CA GLY A 125 -9.38 -4.71 -4.28
C GLY A 125 -9.76 -3.33 -3.75
N LYS A 126 -10.57 -2.56 -4.46
CA LYS A 126 -10.93 -1.19 -4.06
C LYS A 126 -12.44 -1.06 -3.83
N LYS A 127 -12.85 -0.59 -2.66
CA LYS A 127 -14.23 -0.16 -2.39
C LYS A 127 -14.24 1.28 -1.88
N ARG A 128 -15.28 2.05 -2.22
CA ARG A 128 -15.44 3.41 -1.67
C ARG A 128 -16.15 3.34 -0.34
N GLU A 129 -15.57 3.97 0.67
CA GLU A 129 -16.12 4.10 2.01
C GLU A 129 -15.98 5.55 2.49
N ARG A 130 -16.84 5.98 3.42
CA ARG A 130 -16.65 7.24 4.14
C ARG A 130 -15.53 7.07 5.16
N VAL A 131 -14.74 8.12 5.41
CA VAL A 131 -13.63 8.04 6.37
C VAL A 131 -14.11 7.73 7.79
N GLU A 132 -15.32 8.13 8.15
CA GLU A 132 -15.93 7.84 9.46
C GLU A 132 -16.22 6.34 9.68
N ALA A 133 -16.17 5.51 8.63
CA ALA A 133 -16.33 4.06 8.75
C ALA A 133 -15.26 3.39 9.63
N ALA A 134 -14.14 4.08 9.92
CA ALA A 134 -13.15 3.64 10.90
C ALA A 134 -13.72 3.48 12.33
N LYS A 135 -14.85 4.13 12.64
CA LYS A 135 -15.56 4.02 13.92
C LYS A 135 -16.49 2.81 14.01
N GLY A 136 -16.71 2.10 12.89
CA GLY A 136 -17.68 1.02 12.76
C GLY A 136 -18.75 1.30 11.70
N GLY A 137 -19.63 0.32 11.49
CA GLY A 137 -20.74 0.40 10.52
C GLY A 137 -20.37 0.00 9.09
N SER A 138 -19.16 -0.50 8.88
CA SER A 138 -18.75 -1.10 7.61
C SER A 138 -18.00 -2.40 7.89
N ARG A 139 -18.65 -3.53 7.64
CA ARG A 139 -18.07 -4.87 7.82
C ARG A 139 -16.73 -5.03 7.09
N LEU A 140 -16.59 -4.40 5.92
CA LEU A 140 -15.32 -4.40 5.19
C LEU A 140 -14.22 -3.69 5.98
N VAL A 141 -14.50 -2.52 6.55
CA VAL A 141 -13.49 -1.76 7.31
C VAL A 141 -13.08 -2.50 8.57
N GLU A 142 -14.03 -3.11 9.27
CA GLU A 142 -13.75 -3.96 10.44
C GLU A 142 -12.81 -5.13 10.10
N VAL A 143 -13.09 -5.85 9.01
CA VAL A 143 -12.21 -6.93 8.51
C VAL A 143 -10.81 -6.40 8.16
N LEU A 144 -10.73 -5.22 7.54
CA LEU A 144 -9.44 -4.62 7.18
C LEU A 144 -8.66 -4.10 8.39
N GLN A 145 -9.35 -3.63 9.44
CA GLN A 145 -8.75 -3.28 10.72
C GLN A 145 -8.18 -4.52 11.41
N GLU A 146 -8.94 -5.61 11.43
CA GLU A 146 -8.48 -6.91 11.92
C GLU A 146 -7.21 -7.36 11.18
N MET A 147 -7.23 -7.35 9.84
CA MET A 147 -6.04 -7.64 9.03
C MET A 147 -4.87 -6.73 9.41
N ALA A 148 -5.07 -5.40 9.50
CA ALA A 148 -3.99 -4.46 9.81
C ALA A 148 -3.34 -4.67 11.19
N MET A 149 -4.06 -5.27 12.15
CA MET A 149 -3.51 -5.67 13.45
C MET A 149 -2.77 -7.01 13.42
N GLY A 150 -2.93 -7.79 12.34
CA GLY A 150 -2.36 -9.13 12.18
C GLY A 150 -0.83 -9.19 12.30
N GLU A 151 -0.32 -10.21 12.97
CA GLU A 151 1.13 -10.47 13.14
C GLU A 151 1.73 -11.27 11.98
N GLN A 152 0.92 -12.03 11.27
CA GLN A 152 1.36 -12.99 10.26
C GLN A 152 0.59 -12.78 8.96
N PRO A 153 1.13 -13.26 7.82
CA PRO A 153 0.40 -13.29 6.57
C PRO A 153 -0.99 -13.92 6.72
N VAL A 154 -2.00 -13.23 6.22
CA VAL A 154 -3.41 -13.65 6.30
C VAL A 154 -3.84 -14.22 4.97
N GLU A 155 -4.30 -15.47 4.94
CA GLU A 155 -4.89 -16.03 3.73
C GLU A 155 -6.19 -15.31 3.42
N ALA A 156 -6.28 -14.79 2.21
CA ALA A 156 -7.41 -14.00 1.77
C ALA A 156 -7.83 -14.36 0.35
N GLU A 157 -9.13 -14.43 0.15
CA GLU A 157 -9.74 -14.56 -1.16
C GLU A 157 -10.51 -13.27 -1.48
N ILE A 158 -10.21 -12.66 -2.63
CA ILE A 158 -10.98 -11.53 -3.14
C ILE A 158 -11.70 -11.90 -4.43
N LEU A 159 -12.95 -11.46 -4.52
CA LEU A 159 -13.70 -11.42 -5.76
C LEU A 159 -13.81 -9.98 -6.23
N LEU A 160 -13.38 -9.73 -7.46
CA LEU A 160 -13.37 -8.43 -8.10
C LEU A 160 -14.46 -8.33 -9.15
N SER A 161 -14.97 -7.11 -9.38
CA SER A 161 -16.00 -6.88 -10.40
C SER A 161 -15.54 -7.11 -11.83
N LYS A 162 -14.23 -7.09 -12.05
CA LYS A 162 -13.56 -7.30 -13.34
C LYS A 162 -12.11 -7.67 -13.11
N ARG A 163 -11.43 -8.13 -14.16
CA ARG A 163 -9.99 -8.35 -14.14
C ARG A 163 -9.26 -7.07 -13.66
N PRO A 164 -8.32 -7.18 -12.70
CA PRO A 164 -7.47 -6.07 -12.28
C PRO A 164 -6.83 -5.36 -13.45
N SER A 165 -6.89 -4.04 -13.44
CA SER A 165 -6.20 -3.23 -14.42
C SER A 165 -4.81 -2.84 -13.90
N SER A 166 -3.81 -3.07 -14.75
CA SER A 166 -2.41 -2.74 -14.52
C SER A 166 -2.11 -1.36 -15.08
N PHE A 167 -2.24 -0.31 -14.26
CA PHE A 167 -1.92 1.06 -14.66
C PHE A 167 -0.51 1.45 -14.27
N LEU A 168 0.39 1.62 -15.25
CA LEU A 168 1.71 2.20 -14.99
C LEU A 168 1.53 3.68 -14.70
N THR A 169 2.07 4.18 -13.58
CA THR A 169 2.02 5.62 -13.31
C THR A 169 3.41 6.23 -13.40
N VAL A 170 3.59 7.21 -14.29
CA VAL A 170 4.86 7.90 -14.54
C VAL A 170 4.88 9.22 -13.77
N GLY A 171 5.90 9.38 -12.93
CA GLY A 171 6.10 10.50 -12.01
C GLY A 171 7.08 10.14 -10.89
N GLU A 172 7.63 11.16 -10.23
CA GLU A 172 8.76 11.03 -9.28
C GLU A 172 8.35 10.62 -7.85
N GLU A 173 7.07 10.73 -7.47
CA GLU A 173 6.60 10.51 -6.08
C GLU A 173 5.54 9.39 -5.96
N ILE A 174 5.66 8.37 -6.81
CA ILE A 174 4.68 7.30 -6.86
C ILE A 174 5.36 5.98 -6.54
N PRO A 175 5.10 5.40 -5.35
CA PRO A 175 5.63 4.10 -5.03
C PRO A 175 5.15 3.09 -6.08
N PRO A 176 5.91 2.02 -6.34
CA PRO A 176 5.41 0.93 -7.17
C PRO A 176 4.10 0.41 -6.57
N MET A 177 3.15 0.13 -7.45
CA MET A 177 1.79 -0.23 -7.06
C MET A 177 1.31 -1.34 -7.96
N GLY A 178 0.80 -2.41 -7.37
CA GLY A 178 0.22 -3.50 -8.13
C GLY A 178 -1.13 -3.17 -8.80
N PRO A 179 -1.63 -4.11 -9.62
CA PRO A 179 -2.89 -3.99 -10.34
C PRO A 179 -4.08 -3.75 -9.41
N SER A 180 -5.19 -3.27 -9.95
CA SER A 180 -6.37 -3.03 -9.11
C SER A 180 -7.70 -3.11 -9.85
N ALA A 181 -8.75 -3.49 -9.12
CA ALA A 181 -10.13 -3.46 -9.59
C ALA A 181 -11.11 -3.23 -8.42
N PRO A 182 -12.38 -2.86 -8.72
CA PRO A 182 -13.40 -2.77 -7.70
C PRO A 182 -13.63 -4.09 -6.98
N LEU A 183 -13.67 -4.06 -5.64
CA LEU A 183 -13.90 -5.20 -4.76
C LEU A 183 -15.40 -5.53 -4.68
N ARG A 184 -15.76 -6.79 -4.86
CA ARG A 184 -17.11 -7.33 -4.59
C ARG A 184 -17.17 -8.03 -3.25
N GLU A 185 -16.23 -8.94 -3.03
CA GLU A 185 -16.22 -9.80 -1.85
C GLU A 185 -14.78 -9.98 -1.35
N LEU A 186 -14.63 -10.06 -0.03
CA LEU A 186 -13.39 -10.38 0.67
C LEU A 186 -13.72 -11.46 1.70
N LYS A 187 -13.01 -12.57 1.63
CA LYS A 187 -12.99 -13.62 2.65
C LYS A 187 -11.57 -13.71 3.18
N ILE A 188 -11.44 -13.85 4.49
CA ILE A 188 -10.15 -14.01 5.16
C ILE A 188 -10.18 -15.24 6.05
N SER A 189 -9.02 -15.85 6.23
CA SER A 189 -8.79 -16.82 7.29
C SER A 189 -8.73 -16.14 8.65
N TYR A 190 -8.54 -16.94 9.70
CA TYR A 190 -8.22 -16.43 11.03
C TYR A 190 -7.03 -15.46 11.01
N VAL A 191 -7.12 -14.38 11.79
CA VAL A 191 -6.06 -13.38 11.96
C VAL A 191 -5.56 -13.45 13.40
N LYS A 192 -4.28 -13.78 13.56
CA LYS A 192 -3.60 -13.63 14.85
C LYS A 192 -3.23 -12.16 15.05
N THR A 193 -3.96 -11.46 15.89
CA THR A 193 -3.74 -10.04 16.23
C THR A 193 -2.58 -9.86 17.20
N ASN A 194 -1.91 -8.71 17.11
CA ASN A 194 -0.94 -8.31 18.12
C ASN A 194 -1.64 -7.78 19.37
N ARG A 195 -1.28 -8.32 20.54
CA ARG A 195 -1.95 -7.97 21.82
C ARG A 195 -1.87 -6.49 22.18
N VAL A 196 -0.74 -5.83 21.88
CA VAL A 196 -0.57 -4.39 22.17
C VAL A 196 -1.48 -3.57 21.27
N MET A 197 -1.54 -3.91 19.97
CA MET A 197 -2.44 -3.26 19.02
C MET A 197 -3.90 -3.46 19.38
N GLU A 198 -4.28 -4.68 19.79
CA GLU A 198 -5.64 -4.99 20.18
C GLU A 198 -6.06 -4.19 21.42
N ARG A 199 -5.20 -4.13 22.45
CA ARG A 199 -5.43 -3.28 23.63
C ARG A 199 -5.66 -1.82 23.22
N ILE A 200 -4.77 -1.25 22.42
CA ILE A 200 -4.85 0.13 21.94
C ILE A 200 -6.09 0.37 21.07
N PHE A 201 -6.51 -0.63 20.29
CA PHE A 201 -7.72 -0.54 19.48
C PHE A 201 -8.97 -0.39 20.34
N TYR A 202 -9.06 -1.10 21.46
CA TYR A 202 -10.17 -1.00 22.39
C TYR A 202 -10.10 0.22 23.32
N ASP A 203 -8.93 0.84 23.46
CA ASP A 203 -8.79 2.12 24.15
C ASP A 203 -9.35 3.28 23.31
N GLY A 204 -10.55 3.72 23.68
CA GLY A 204 -11.27 4.79 22.99
C GLY A 204 -10.82 6.21 23.37
N ASP A 205 -10.01 6.36 24.41
CA ASP A 205 -9.65 7.65 25.02
C ASP A 205 -8.17 8.00 24.80
N LEU A 206 -7.35 7.04 24.37
CA LEU A 206 -5.96 7.25 23.98
C LEU A 206 -5.84 8.16 22.76
N ARG A 207 -4.97 9.19 22.83
CA ARG A 207 -4.72 10.06 21.68
C ARG A 207 -3.89 9.33 20.63
N ALA A 208 -4.07 9.70 19.36
CA ALA A 208 -3.36 9.03 18.27
C ALA A 208 -1.84 9.22 18.36
N GLN A 209 -1.37 10.36 18.86
CA GLN A 209 0.06 10.63 19.09
C GLN A 209 0.65 9.70 20.16
N GLU A 210 -0.02 9.62 21.32
CA GLU A 210 0.37 8.73 22.43
C GLU A 210 0.40 7.27 21.98
N ALA A 211 -0.62 6.82 21.24
CA ALA A 211 -0.69 5.47 20.68
C ALA A 211 0.48 5.15 19.73
N VAL A 212 0.90 6.11 18.88
CA VAL A 212 2.04 5.94 17.97
C VAL A 212 3.33 5.73 18.77
N ILE A 213 3.57 6.56 19.78
CA ILE A 213 4.77 6.50 20.62
C ILE A 213 4.78 5.18 21.42
N GLU A 214 3.65 4.80 22.01
CA GLU A 214 3.51 3.57 22.78
C GLU A 214 3.76 2.32 21.94
N LEU A 215 3.18 2.25 20.73
CA LEU A 215 3.41 1.14 19.80
C LEU A 215 4.90 1.07 19.39
N TYR A 216 5.51 2.21 19.09
CA TYR A 216 6.92 2.28 18.71
C TYR A 216 7.83 1.79 19.85
N ARG A 217 7.64 2.30 21.07
CA ARG A 217 8.38 1.86 22.27
C ARG A 217 8.15 0.38 22.60
N SER A 218 7.01 -0.17 22.23
CA SER A 218 6.70 -1.60 22.36
C SER A 218 7.34 -2.49 21.28
N GLY A 219 8.18 -1.92 20.41
CA GLY A 219 8.90 -2.66 19.36
C GLY A 219 8.06 -3.01 18.13
N ILE A 220 6.91 -2.37 17.94
CA ILE A 220 6.09 -2.58 16.74
C ILE A 220 6.74 -1.88 15.55
N PRO A 221 6.92 -2.55 14.40
CA PRO A 221 7.50 -1.93 13.21
C PRO A 221 6.73 -0.69 12.75
N VAL A 222 7.44 0.38 12.37
CA VAL A 222 6.87 1.67 11.96
C VAL A 222 5.89 1.50 10.80
N SER A 223 6.18 0.64 9.83
CA SER A 223 5.28 0.34 8.71
C SER A 223 3.95 -0.26 9.18
N LYS A 224 3.96 -1.05 10.25
CA LYS A 224 2.75 -1.60 10.88
C LYS A 224 1.97 -0.50 11.62
N ILE A 225 2.65 0.41 12.31
CA ILE A 225 2.03 1.59 12.95
C ILE A 225 1.37 2.49 11.89
N GLN A 226 2.06 2.76 10.78
CA GLN A 226 1.53 3.55 9.65
C GLN A 226 0.28 2.90 9.02
N ARG A 227 0.24 1.56 8.89
CA ARG A 227 -0.96 0.85 8.43
C ARG A 227 -2.11 0.95 9.43
N ALA A 228 -1.82 0.77 10.71
CA ALA A 228 -2.80 0.88 11.78
C ALA A 228 -3.41 2.29 11.87
N PHE A 229 -2.56 3.32 11.81
CA PHE A 229 -2.98 4.72 11.75
C PHE A 229 -3.84 5.00 10.51
N SER A 230 -3.47 4.45 9.35
CA SER A 230 -4.22 4.61 8.09
C SER A 230 -5.64 4.06 8.20
N MET A 231 -5.82 2.96 8.93
CA MET A 231 -7.11 2.32 9.19
C MET A 231 -7.88 2.92 10.38
N GLY A 232 -7.34 3.95 11.03
CA GLY A 232 -7.94 4.56 12.20
C GLY A 232 -8.11 3.57 13.36
N ILE A 233 -7.15 2.67 13.55
CA ILE A 233 -7.17 1.65 14.61
C ILE A 233 -7.12 2.28 16.00
N PHE A 234 -6.47 3.44 16.13
CA PHE A 234 -6.27 4.10 17.41
C PHE A 234 -6.51 5.61 17.32
N GLY A 235 -6.50 6.27 18.47
CA GLY A 235 -6.96 7.64 18.64
C GLY A 235 -8.38 7.70 19.23
N LEU A 236 -8.77 8.90 19.66
CA LEU A 236 -10.09 9.17 20.27
C LEU A 236 -11.21 8.58 19.42
N LYS A 237 -12.02 7.69 20.01
CA LYS A 237 -13.04 6.88 19.32
C LYS A 237 -13.97 7.72 18.44
N GLU A 238 -14.44 8.83 18.98
CA GLU A 238 -15.34 9.76 18.28
C GLU A 238 -14.66 10.55 17.14
N ARG A 239 -13.34 10.50 17.03
CA ARG A 239 -12.54 11.20 16.01
C ARG A 239 -11.79 10.25 15.07
N ARG A 240 -11.88 8.93 15.26
CA ARG A 240 -11.26 7.94 14.35
C ARG A 240 -11.76 8.14 12.93
N ARG A 241 -10.83 8.10 11.98
CA ARG A 241 -11.05 8.28 10.53
C ARG A 241 -10.11 7.36 9.77
N LEU A 242 -10.54 6.90 8.60
CA LEU A 242 -9.63 6.35 7.60
C LEU A 242 -8.74 7.47 7.10
N VAL A 243 -7.44 7.33 7.32
CA VAL A 243 -6.42 8.30 6.90
C VAL A 243 -5.74 7.75 5.66
N PRO A 244 -5.72 8.48 4.54
CA PRO A 244 -4.99 8.03 3.36
C PRO A 244 -3.54 7.65 3.67
N THR A 245 -3.09 6.51 3.14
CA THR A 245 -1.80 5.88 3.54
C THR A 245 -0.62 6.83 3.46
N ARG A 246 -0.58 7.72 2.48
CA ARG A 246 0.49 8.72 2.37
C ARG A 246 0.50 9.73 3.53
N TRP A 247 -0.67 10.19 3.96
CA TRP A 247 -0.77 11.10 5.11
C TRP A 247 -0.44 10.35 6.40
N SER A 248 -0.79 9.07 6.47
CA SER A 248 -0.42 8.20 7.59
C SER A 248 1.09 8.06 7.74
N ILE A 249 1.81 7.81 6.63
CA ILE A 249 3.28 7.76 6.62
C ILE A 249 3.86 9.06 7.18
N THR A 250 3.49 10.20 6.59
CA THR A 250 3.99 11.50 7.04
C THR A 250 3.64 11.80 8.50
N ALA A 251 2.41 11.52 8.94
CA ALA A 251 1.97 11.82 10.30
C ALA A 251 2.74 10.99 11.34
N VAL A 252 2.89 9.68 11.10
CA VAL A 252 3.64 8.81 12.02
C VAL A 252 5.11 9.19 12.04
N ASP A 253 5.72 9.45 10.88
CA ASP A 253 7.13 9.84 10.81
C ASP A 253 7.38 11.17 11.54
N SER A 254 6.48 12.16 11.39
CA SER A 254 6.56 13.43 12.12
C SER A 254 6.45 13.24 13.63
N ILE A 255 5.44 12.49 14.10
CA ILE A 255 5.23 12.23 15.54
C ILE A 255 6.47 11.57 16.16
N LEU A 256 7.00 10.53 15.52
CA LEU A 256 8.17 9.83 16.04
C LEU A 256 9.44 10.70 15.98
N SER A 257 9.61 11.49 14.93
CA SER A 257 10.77 12.38 14.80
C SER A 257 10.76 13.47 15.87
N GLU A 258 9.61 14.07 16.15
CA GLU A 258 9.45 15.09 17.19
C GLU A 258 9.75 14.51 18.57
N GLU A 259 9.17 13.35 18.91
CA GLU A 259 9.42 12.66 20.18
C GLU A 259 10.91 12.33 20.38
N LEU A 260 11.56 11.75 19.36
CA LEU A 260 12.98 11.38 19.46
C LEU A 260 13.91 12.59 19.58
N VAL A 261 13.55 13.72 18.96
CA VAL A 261 14.31 14.97 19.10
C VAL A 261 14.14 15.57 20.49
N GLU A 262 12.96 15.47 21.10
CA GLU A 262 12.73 15.90 22.48
C GLU A 262 13.52 15.04 23.47
N GLU A 263 13.48 13.71 23.33
CA GLU A 263 14.27 12.80 24.16
C GLU A 263 15.76 13.18 24.14
N LEU A 264 16.33 13.46 22.95
CA LEU A 264 17.74 13.84 22.81
C LEU A 264 18.11 15.15 23.51
N LYS A 265 17.19 16.12 23.64
CA LYS A 265 17.45 17.39 24.32
C LYS A 265 17.50 17.24 25.85
N ASP A 266 16.84 16.22 26.38
CA ASP A 266 16.83 15.92 27.82
C ASP A 266 18.08 15.12 28.26
N PHE A 267 18.96 14.74 27.33
CA PHE A 267 20.23 14.06 27.59
C PHE A 267 21.44 15.02 27.73
N ASP A 268 21.22 16.33 27.65
CA ASP A 268 22.21 17.40 27.98
C ASP A 268 22.01 17.93 29.41
#